data_AF-A0A0G4II67-F1
#
_entry.id   AF-A0A0G4II67-F1
#
_cell.length_a   1.000
_cell.length_b   1.000
_cell.length_c   1.000
_cell.angle_alpha   90.00
_cell.angle_beta   90.00
_cell.angle_gamma   90.00
#
_symmetry.space_group_name_H-M   'P 1'
#
loop_
_entity.id
_entity.type
_entity.pdbx_description
1 polymer ?
#
loop_
_entity_poly.entity_id
_entity_poly.type
_entity_poly.pdbx_seq_one_letter_code
_entity_poly.pdbx_strand_id
1 'polypeptide(L)'
;MSGGGRSVRFVSDLDAVAPGAPFGVAWPEVLSGATAANVLDRVDRAGCAEHLVAIRCPFNVFEAVPSEVVDLVSSRGVTLVADRALLLKNRRPGSSQATFTKLRSTLSPHAEMDLVKLVRNGFNSIMYLESQARKADNLPADVREGLTWAHRMAAKYDQIMNLYVWERALRDRIRPSLDRALEYLHADKARTDWASRYKEAFETFLYRFTLAVEHAAFHENAAVNALLDEACPALRHIECVETKAATIIHAAGADVLFSPDSTIDVSFAGAFALSREDARQALKVIADAPRLYFEETEGEKTVALLPC
;
A
#
# COMPACT_ATOMS: atom_id res chain seq x y z
N MET A 1 28.20 -20.47 -7.19
CA MET A 1 27.33 -20.72 -8.36
C MET A 1 26.30 -19.61 -8.40
N SER A 2 26.39 -18.71 -9.37
CA SER A 2 25.39 -17.66 -9.60
C SER A 2 24.12 -18.30 -10.14
N GLY A 3 23.11 -18.47 -9.27
CA GLY A 3 21.79 -18.93 -9.69
C GLY A 3 21.17 -17.89 -10.63
N GLY A 4 21.13 -18.19 -11.93
CA GLY A 4 20.38 -17.38 -12.87
C GLY A 4 18.91 -17.38 -12.47
N GLY A 5 18.43 -16.25 -11.96
CA GLY A 5 17.03 -16.10 -11.57
C GLY A 5 16.12 -16.38 -12.76
N ARG A 6 15.37 -17.49 -12.71
CA ARG A 6 14.32 -17.75 -13.69
C ARG A 6 13.20 -16.75 -13.43
N SER A 7 12.99 -15.81 -14.35
CA SER A 7 11.86 -14.90 -14.30
C SER A 7 10.57 -15.68 -14.55
N VAL A 8 9.67 -15.68 -13.55
CA VAL A 8 8.34 -16.32 -13.66
C VAL A 8 7.35 -15.28 -14.17
N ARG A 9 6.65 -15.59 -15.26
CA ARG A 9 5.57 -14.74 -15.78
C ARG A 9 4.27 -15.01 -15.00
N PHE A 10 3.69 -13.96 -14.44
CA PHE A 10 2.38 -14.03 -13.80
C PHE A 10 1.26 -13.70 -14.78
N VAL A 11 0.23 -14.55 -14.84
CA VAL A 11 -0.96 -14.36 -15.68
C VAL A 11 -2.22 -14.27 -14.84
N SER A 12 -3.15 -13.39 -15.20
CA SER A 12 -4.49 -13.33 -14.62
C SER A 12 -5.51 -14.19 -15.38
N ASP A 13 -5.16 -14.53 -16.62
CA ASP A 13 -5.96 -15.32 -17.53
C ASP A 13 -5.21 -16.60 -17.89
N LEU A 14 -5.81 -17.75 -17.59
CA LEU A 14 -5.20 -19.07 -17.84
C LEU A 14 -5.17 -19.40 -19.33
N ASP A 15 -6.06 -18.80 -20.12
CA ASP A 15 -6.09 -18.99 -21.58
C ASP A 15 -4.87 -18.31 -22.24
N ALA A 16 -4.19 -17.40 -21.54
CA ALA A 16 -2.98 -16.73 -21.98
C ALA A 16 -1.69 -17.51 -21.64
N VAL A 17 -1.78 -18.69 -21.02
CA VAL A 17 -0.61 -19.52 -20.68
C VAL A 17 -0.08 -20.20 -21.94
N ALA A 18 1.20 -19.98 -22.22
CA ALA A 18 1.88 -20.72 -23.28
C ALA A 18 2.03 -22.20 -22.87
N PRO A 19 1.66 -23.17 -23.74
CA PRO A 19 1.80 -24.60 -23.43
C PRO A 19 3.24 -24.95 -23.03
N GLY A 20 3.42 -25.73 -21.97
CA GLY A 20 4.74 -26.22 -21.54
C GLY A 20 5.60 -25.22 -20.76
N ALA A 21 5.21 -23.94 -20.64
CA ALA A 21 6.02 -22.93 -19.98
C ALA A 21 5.66 -22.80 -18.49
N PRO A 22 6.65 -22.79 -17.57
CA PRO A 22 6.39 -22.47 -16.16
C PRO A 22 5.74 -21.09 -16.01
N PHE A 23 4.68 -21.00 -15.21
CA PHE A 23 3.96 -19.75 -15.02
C PHE A 23 3.50 -19.59 -13.57
N GLY A 24 3.22 -18.33 -13.22
CA GLY A 24 2.53 -17.98 -12.00
C GLY A 24 1.11 -17.49 -12.29
N VAL A 25 0.18 -17.69 -11.37
CA VAL A 25 -1.16 -17.10 -11.44
C VAL A 25 -1.19 -15.82 -10.61
N ALA A 26 -1.64 -14.70 -11.17
CA ALA A 26 -1.97 -13.50 -10.41
C ALA A 26 -3.46 -13.49 -10.07
N TRP A 27 -3.77 -13.61 -8.79
CA TRP A 27 -5.12 -13.59 -8.27
C TRP A 27 -5.43 -12.25 -7.59
N PRO A 28 -6.58 -11.61 -7.87
CA PRO A 28 -6.88 -10.28 -7.33
C PRO A 28 -7.43 -10.31 -5.89
N GLU A 29 -7.90 -11.47 -5.43
CA GLU A 29 -8.48 -11.63 -4.08
C GLU A 29 -7.43 -12.02 -3.05
N VAL A 30 -7.69 -11.65 -1.80
CA VAL A 30 -6.85 -12.04 -0.66
C VAL A 30 -6.73 -13.56 -0.58
N LEU A 31 -5.53 -14.02 -0.24
CA LEU A 31 -5.29 -15.44 -0.03
C LEU A 31 -6.15 -16.01 1.11
N SER A 32 -6.90 -17.05 0.79
CA SER A 32 -7.62 -17.88 1.75
C SER A 32 -7.58 -19.34 1.30
N GLY A 33 -8.03 -20.28 2.13
CA GLY A 33 -8.16 -21.68 1.71
C GLY A 33 -9.09 -21.85 0.52
N ALA A 34 -10.21 -21.12 0.50
CA ALA A 34 -11.14 -21.12 -0.63
C ALA A 34 -10.47 -20.53 -1.89
N THR A 35 -9.74 -19.41 -1.75
CA THR A 35 -9.02 -18.78 -2.87
C THR A 35 -7.98 -19.73 -3.45
N ALA A 36 -7.15 -20.36 -2.60
CA ALA A 36 -6.11 -21.28 -3.03
C ALA A 36 -6.70 -22.52 -3.70
N ALA A 37 -7.73 -23.14 -3.10
CA ALA A 37 -8.43 -24.27 -3.69
C ALA A 37 -9.04 -23.91 -5.05
N ASN A 38 -9.66 -22.74 -5.18
CA ASN A 38 -10.23 -22.26 -6.44
C ASN A 38 -9.16 -22.04 -7.51
N VAL A 39 -8.00 -21.48 -7.16
CA VAL A 39 -6.89 -21.29 -8.11
C VAL A 39 -6.38 -22.65 -8.59
N LEU A 40 -6.11 -23.57 -7.68
CA LEU A 40 -5.62 -24.92 -8.00
C LEU A 40 -6.63 -25.69 -8.86
N ASP A 41 -7.92 -25.65 -8.52
CA ASP A 41 -8.97 -26.30 -9.30
C ASP A 41 -9.11 -25.71 -10.72
N ARG A 42 -8.99 -24.38 -10.87
CA ARG A 42 -9.00 -23.75 -12.21
C ARG A 42 -7.81 -24.19 -13.05
N VAL A 43 -6.63 -24.29 -12.45
CA VAL A 43 -5.40 -24.72 -13.12
C VAL A 43 -5.48 -26.21 -13.50
N ASP A 44 -6.03 -27.05 -12.61
CA ASP A 44 -6.28 -28.47 -12.86
C ASP A 44 -7.24 -28.64 -14.05
N ARG A 45 -8.35 -27.89 -14.08
CA ARG A 45 -9.33 -27.91 -15.18
C ARG A 45 -8.76 -27.41 -16.51
N ALA A 46 -7.80 -26.48 -16.48
CA ALA A 46 -7.09 -26.01 -17.66
C ALA A 46 -6.00 -26.99 -18.14
N GLY A 47 -5.73 -28.08 -17.40
CA GLY A 47 -4.73 -29.08 -17.76
C GLY A 47 -3.29 -28.57 -17.67
N CYS A 48 -3.03 -27.53 -16.89
CA CYS A 48 -1.72 -26.87 -16.79
C CYS A 48 -1.09 -26.94 -15.39
N ALA A 49 -1.59 -27.82 -14.52
CA ALA A 49 -1.13 -28.01 -13.14
C ALA A 49 0.37 -28.31 -13.02
N GLU A 50 0.91 -29.11 -13.93
CA GLU A 50 2.33 -29.47 -13.96
C GLU A 50 3.28 -28.31 -14.30
N HIS A 51 2.75 -27.17 -14.76
CA HIS A 51 3.52 -25.98 -15.10
C HIS A 51 3.29 -24.81 -14.14
N LEU A 52 2.35 -24.94 -13.19
CA LEU A 52 2.13 -23.95 -12.17
C LEU A 52 3.29 -23.98 -11.17
N VAL A 53 4.04 -22.88 -11.09
CA VAL A 53 5.15 -22.74 -10.14
C VAL A 53 4.85 -21.76 -9.03
N ALA A 54 3.90 -20.84 -9.22
CA ALA A 54 3.59 -19.85 -8.20
C ALA A 54 2.14 -19.35 -8.23
N ILE A 55 1.61 -19.00 -7.05
CA ILE A 55 0.35 -18.25 -6.92
C ILE A 55 0.67 -16.91 -6.29
N ARG A 56 0.50 -15.84 -7.06
CA ARG A 56 0.62 -14.45 -6.61
C ARG A 56 -0.74 -13.89 -6.22
N CYS A 57 -0.87 -13.40 -5.00
CA CYS A 57 -2.14 -12.85 -4.49
C CYS A 57 -1.88 -11.78 -3.42
N PRO A 58 -2.78 -10.79 -3.25
CA PRO A 58 -2.74 -9.89 -2.12
C PRO A 58 -2.61 -10.64 -0.80
N PHE A 59 -1.61 -10.28 0.00
CA PHE A 59 -1.27 -10.98 1.23
C PHE A 59 -1.16 -10.00 2.39
N ASN A 60 -1.93 -10.27 3.43
CA ASN A 60 -1.86 -9.50 4.66
C ASN A 60 -1.07 -10.29 5.69
N VAL A 61 0.04 -9.71 6.17
CA VAL A 61 0.88 -10.33 7.20
C VAL A 61 0.10 -10.51 8.52
N PHE A 62 -0.94 -9.71 8.75
CA PHE A 62 -1.86 -9.80 9.89
C PHE A 62 -3.13 -10.63 9.64
N GLU A 63 -3.37 -11.11 8.43
CA GLU A 63 -4.40 -12.15 8.28
C GLU A 63 -3.70 -13.49 8.48
N ALA A 64 -4.25 -14.31 9.38
CA ALA A 64 -3.82 -15.69 9.50
C ALA A 64 -3.96 -16.33 8.12
N VAL A 65 -2.85 -16.55 7.44
CA VAL A 65 -2.81 -17.54 6.37
C VAL A 65 -3.02 -18.84 7.10
N PRO A 66 -4.15 -19.53 6.88
CA PRO A 66 -4.32 -20.81 7.52
C PRO A 66 -3.12 -21.67 7.11
N SER A 67 -2.42 -22.26 8.07
CA SER A 67 -1.25 -23.12 7.78
C SER A 67 -1.61 -24.19 6.74
N GLU A 68 -2.87 -24.62 6.76
CA GLU A 68 -3.55 -25.46 5.78
C GLU A 68 -3.36 -24.99 4.33
N VAL A 69 -3.39 -23.68 4.07
CA VAL A 69 -3.20 -23.09 2.73
C VAL A 69 -1.76 -23.19 2.29
N VAL A 70 -0.83 -22.85 3.18
CA VAL A 70 0.60 -22.97 2.90
C VAL A 70 0.95 -24.44 2.65
N ASP A 71 0.42 -25.36 3.45
CA ASP A 71 0.60 -26.79 3.31
C ASP A 71 -0.03 -27.33 2.02
N LEU A 72 -1.25 -26.90 1.68
CA LEU A 72 -1.94 -27.25 0.44
C LEU A 72 -1.10 -26.86 -0.79
N VAL A 73 -0.66 -25.61 -0.85
CA VAL A 73 0.11 -25.07 -1.98
C VAL A 73 1.51 -25.70 -2.04
N SER A 74 2.20 -25.82 -0.90
CA SER A 74 3.52 -26.46 -0.80
C SER A 74 3.49 -27.94 -1.19
N SER A 75 2.44 -28.67 -0.84
CA SER A 75 2.29 -30.10 -1.17
C SER A 75 2.27 -30.37 -2.67
N ARG A 76 1.94 -29.35 -3.48
CA ARG A 76 1.93 -29.40 -4.94
C ARG A 76 3.22 -28.83 -5.58
N GLY A 77 4.23 -28.49 -4.78
CA GLY A 77 5.45 -27.85 -5.25
C GLY A 77 5.24 -26.44 -5.79
N VAL A 78 4.11 -25.81 -5.45
CA VAL A 78 3.77 -24.45 -5.87
C VAL A 78 4.26 -23.49 -4.80
N THR A 79 4.85 -22.38 -5.23
CA THR A 79 5.26 -21.30 -4.34
C THR A 79 4.11 -20.31 -4.12
N LEU A 80 3.81 -19.97 -2.88
CA LEU A 80 2.96 -18.82 -2.61
C LEU A 80 3.79 -17.53 -2.75
N VAL A 81 3.32 -16.58 -3.56
CA VAL A 81 3.95 -15.26 -3.70
C VAL A 81 2.98 -14.21 -3.15
N ALA A 82 3.33 -13.63 -2.02
CA ALA A 82 2.59 -12.50 -1.47
C ALA A 82 2.78 -11.27 -2.37
N ASP A 83 1.72 -10.85 -3.08
CA ASP A 83 1.67 -9.55 -3.74
C ASP A 83 1.39 -8.50 -2.68
N ARG A 84 2.42 -7.72 -2.35
CA ARG A 84 2.33 -6.62 -1.41
C ARG A 84 2.04 -7.16 0.00
N ALA A 85 3.09 -7.40 0.79
CA ALA A 85 2.95 -7.57 2.23
C ALA A 85 2.44 -6.24 2.83
N LEU A 86 1.13 -6.09 2.74
CA LEU A 86 0.39 -4.92 3.14
C LEU A 86 -0.33 -5.28 4.42
N LEU A 87 -0.22 -4.40 5.39
CA LEU A 87 -0.95 -4.59 6.62
C LEU A 87 -2.34 -4.03 6.39
N LEU A 88 -3.39 -4.82 6.62
CA LEU A 88 -4.70 -4.20 6.64
C LEU A 88 -4.79 -3.26 7.84
N LYS A 89 -4.87 -1.96 7.58
CA LYS A 89 -5.49 -1.06 8.55
C LYS A 89 -6.99 -1.35 8.52
N ASN A 90 -7.53 -1.53 9.71
CA ASN A 90 -8.94 -1.60 10.10
C ASN A 90 -10.01 -1.52 9.01
N ARG A 91 -10.89 -2.54 9.00
CA ARG A 91 -12.30 -2.29 8.76
C ARG A 91 -12.75 -1.26 9.81
N ARG A 92 -13.03 0.00 9.43
CA ARG A 92 -13.91 0.83 10.27
C ARG A 92 -15.17 -0.01 10.56
N PRO A 93 -15.77 0.05 11.75
CA PRO A 93 -17.12 -0.48 11.94
C PRO A 93 -18.03 0.10 10.84
N GLY A 94 -18.50 -0.73 9.91
CA GLY A 94 -19.32 -0.32 8.75
C GLY A 94 -18.59 0.01 7.44
N SER A 95 -17.25 0.01 7.37
CA SER A 95 -16.51 0.13 6.09
C SER A 95 -16.16 -1.24 5.53
N SER A 96 -16.57 -1.49 4.28
CA SER A 96 -16.17 -2.68 3.51
C SER A 96 -14.81 -2.56 2.83
N GLN A 97 -14.15 -1.39 2.90
CA GLN A 97 -12.87 -1.16 2.21
C GLN A 97 -11.68 -1.58 3.07
N ALA A 98 -10.91 -2.55 2.56
CA ALA A 98 -9.57 -2.85 3.04
C ALA A 98 -8.64 -1.64 2.81
N THR A 99 -8.00 -1.14 3.86
CA THR A 99 -6.91 -0.16 3.76
C THR A 99 -5.57 -0.84 3.96
N PHE A 100 -4.55 -0.45 3.20
CA PHE A 100 -3.29 -1.18 3.08
C PHE A 100 -2.10 -0.33 3.57
N THR A 101 -1.40 -0.69 4.63
CA THR A 101 -0.17 0.02 5.05
C THR A 101 1.05 -0.55 4.33
N LYS A 102 1.84 0.36 3.73
CA LYS A 102 3.10 0.05 3.06
C LYS A 102 4.23 0.00 4.08
N LEU A 103 4.86 -1.16 4.23
CA LEU A 103 6.06 -1.31 5.06
C LEU A 103 7.25 -0.63 4.37
N ARG A 104 7.93 0.25 5.12
CA ARG A 104 9.08 1.01 4.65
C ARG A 104 9.96 1.45 5.83
N SER A 105 11.18 0.92 5.90
CA SER A 105 12.20 1.24 6.92
C SER A 105 12.87 2.60 6.71
N THR A 106 12.77 3.16 5.51
CA THR A 106 13.37 4.46 5.13
C THR A 106 12.50 5.68 5.46
N LEU A 107 11.41 5.48 6.22
CA LEU A 107 10.57 6.59 6.66
C LEU A 107 11.24 7.34 7.83
N SER A 108 11.15 8.67 7.82
CA SER A 108 11.67 9.50 8.89
C SER A 108 10.53 10.00 9.79
N PRO A 109 10.67 9.95 11.13
CA PRO A 109 9.80 10.70 12.00
C PRO A 109 10.14 12.18 11.83
N HIS A 110 9.38 12.90 11.00
CA HIS A 110 9.48 14.36 10.81
C HIS A 110 9.04 15.15 12.07
N ALA A 111 9.58 14.78 13.24
CA ALA A 111 9.12 15.18 14.58
C ALA A 111 9.45 16.64 14.92
N GLU A 112 10.41 17.23 14.23
CA GLU A 112 10.79 18.64 14.34
C GLU A 112 9.79 19.59 13.66
N MET A 113 8.84 19.07 12.88
CA MET A 113 7.87 19.85 12.13
C MET A 113 6.47 19.78 12.74
N ASP A 114 5.79 20.91 12.87
CA ASP A 114 4.34 20.96 13.14
C ASP A 114 3.56 20.67 11.85
N LEU A 115 3.55 19.38 11.46
CA LEU A 115 2.93 18.92 10.21
C LEU A 115 1.42 19.22 10.18
N VAL A 116 0.74 19.14 11.33
CA VAL A 116 -0.70 19.44 11.44
C VAL A 116 -0.96 20.89 11.03
N LYS A 117 -0.21 21.84 11.60
CA LYS A 117 -0.34 23.25 11.25
C LYS A 117 0.09 23.53 9.81
N LEU A 118 1.17 22.92 9.33
CA LEU A 118 1.67 23.09 7.97
C LEU A 118 0.67 22.61 6.92
N VAL A 119 0.08 21.43 7.13
CA VAL A 119 -0.95 20.85 6.26
C VAL A 119 -2.24 21.68 6.32
N ARG A 120 -2.69 22.07 7.52
CA ARG A 120 -3.89 22.92 7.69
C ARG A 120 -3.74 24.26 6.96
N ASN A 121 -2.61 24.93 7.12
CA ASN A 121 -2.33 26.19 6.43
C ASN A 121 -2.28 25.99 4.91
N GLY A 122 -1.67 24.89 4.46
CA GLY A 122 -1.66 24.51 3.04
C GLY A 122 -3.07 24.33 2.48
N PHE A 123 -3.93 23.54 3.15
CA PHE A 123 -5.33 23.37 2.76
C PHE A 123 -6.06 24.70 2.64
N ASN A 124 -5.96 25.57 3.66
CA ASN A 124 -6.61 26.88 3.65
C ASN A 124 -6.15 27.75 2.48
N SER A 125 -4.84 27.79 2.21
CA SER A 125 -4.27 28.56 1.09
C SER A 125 -4.76 28.04 -0.27
N ILE A 126 -4.79 26.72 -0.47
CA ILE A 126 -5.25 26.14 -1.74
C ILE A 126 -6.75 26.32 -1.90
N MET A 127 -7.55 26.00 -0.89
CA MET A 127 -9.01 26.18 -0.96
C MET A 127 -9.40 27.63 -1.25
N TYR A 128 -8.66 28.60 -0.70
CA TYR A 128 -8.82 30.00 -1.05
C TYR A 128 -8.57 30.27 -2.53
N LEU A 129 -7.46 29.78 -3.10
CA LEU A 129 -7.18 29.92 -4.53
C LEU A 129 -8.24 29.22 -5.39
N GLU A 130 -8.63 27.98 -5.05
CA GLU A 130 -9.70 27.24 -5.74
C GLU A 130 -11.03 28.03 -5.72
N SER A 131 -11.33 28.75 -4.62
CA SER A 131 -12.53 29.58 -4.52
C SER A 131 -12.49 30.80 -5.45
N GLN A 132 -11.30 31.35 -5.75
CA GLN A 132 -11.14 32.42 -6.72
C GLN A 132 -11.34 31.89 -8.15
N ALA A 133 -10.82 30.70 -8.46
CA ALA A 133 -11.01 30.07 -9.77
C ALA A 133 -12.49 29.80 -10.08
N ARG A 134 -13.27 29.39 -9.07
CA ARG A 134 -14.72 29.15 -9.23
C ARG A 134 -15.53 30.39 -9.56
N LYS A 135 -15.03 31.57 -9.21
CA LYS A 135 -15.68 32.86 -9.53
C LYS A 135 -15.31 33.35 -10.94
N ALA A 136 -14.32 32.72 -11.59
CA ALA A 136 -13.77 33.10 -12.88
C ALA A 136 -14.21 32.14 -14.01
N ASP A 137 -15.42 32.34 -14.53
CA ASP A 137 -15.98 31.79 -15.78
C ASP A 137 -16.21 30.27 -15.94
N ASN A 138 -16.89 29.94 -17.04
CA ASN A 138 -17.24 28.62 -17.58
C ASN A 138 -16.00 27.78 -17.95
N LEU A 139 -15.22 27.37 -16.95
CA LEU A 139 -14.16 26.37 -17.15
C LEU A 139 -14.75 25.02 -17.61
N PRO A 140 -14.09 24.33 -18.55
CA PRO A 140 -14.39 22.93 -18.88
C PRO A 140 -14.47 22.06 -17.63
N ALA A 141 -15.30 21.02 -17.67
CA ALA A 141 -15.59 20.20 -16.49
C ALA A 141 -14.32 19.50 -15.95
N ASP A 142 -13.46 19.01 -16.84
CA ASP A 142 -12.18 18.35 -16.53
C ASP A 142 -11.15 19.31 -15.91
N VAL A 143 -11.06 20.54 -16.43
CA VAL A 143 -10.23 21.60 -15.84
C VAL A 143 -10.72 21.97 -14.44
N ARG A 144 -12.04 22.15 -14.29
CA ARG A 144 -12.66 22.44 -12.99
C ARG A 144 -12.42 21.33 -11.99
N GLU A 145 -12.56 20.08 -12.41
CA GLU A 145 -12.24 18.91 -11.61
C GLU A 145 -10.78 18.94 -11.13
N GLY A 146 -9.82 19.22 -12.01
CA GLY A 146 -8.39 19.34 -11.67
C GLY A 146 -8.04 20.50 -10.74
N LEU A 147 -8.91 21.50 -10.61
CA LEU A 147 -8.75 22.64 -9.70
C LEU A 147 -9.55 22.49 -8.39
N THR A 148 -10.04 21.31 -8.05
CA THR A 148 -10.82 21.08 -6.81
C THR A 148 -10.23 20.00 -5.91
N TRP A 149 -8.94 19.71 -6.08
CA TRP A 149 -8.29 18.64 -5.34
C TRP A 149 -8.18 18.92 -3.85
N ALA A 150 -7.98 20.15 -3.39
CA ALA A 150 -7.96 20.42 -1.95
C ALA A 150 -9.30 20.11 -1.28
N HIS A 151 -10.42 20.52 -1.89
CA HIS A 151 -11.75 20.15 -1.39
C HIS A 151 -11.97 18.63 -1.38
N ARG A 152 -11.57 17.94 -2.46
CA ARG A 152 -11.71 16.47 -2.58
C ARG A 152 -10.85 15.72 -1.56
N MET A 153 -9.63 16.21 -1.35
CA MET A 153 -8.69 15.64 -0.37
C MET A 153 -9.20 15.87 1.05
N ALA A 154 -9.72 17.05 1.38
CA ALA A 154 -10.32 17.32 2.69
C ALA A 154 -11.50 16.36 2.98
N ALA A 155 -12.37 16.13 2.00
CA ALA A 155 -13.50 15.20 2.14
C ALA A 155 -13.09 13.72 2.30
N LYS A 156 -11.84 13.37 1.96
CA LYS A 156 -11.32 11.99 2.00
C LYS A 156 -10.06 11.88 2.86
N TYR A 157 -9.82 12.84 3.75
CA TYR A 157 -8.56 13.00 4.49
C TYR A 157 -8.09 11.67 5.09
N ASP A 158 -8.97 10.98 5.81
CA ASP A 158 -8.64 9.72 6.49
C ASP A 158 -8.21 8.60 5.53
N GLN A 159 -8.79 8.56 4.33
CA GLN A 159 -8.45 7.54 3.32
C GLN A 159 -7.10 7.84 2.67
N ILE A 160 -6.81 9.12 2.43
CA ILE A 160 -5.57 9.55 1.76
C ILE A 160 -4.39 9.69 2.73
N MET A 161 -4.62 9.65 4.04
CA MET A 161 -3.56 9.59 5.07
C MET A 161 -2.81 8.26 5.11
N ASN A 162 -3.21 7.30 4.27
CA ASN A 162 -2.48 6.05 4.05
C ASN A 162 -1.41 6.23 2.96
N LEU A 163 -0.15 5.88 3.25
CA LEU A 163 0.99 6.10 2.33
C LEU A 163 0.82 5.46 0.96
N TYR A 164 0.31 4.23 0.89
CA TYR A 164 0.09 3.57 -0.40
C TYR A 164 -1.02 4.26 -1.20
N VAL A 165 -2.14 4.58 -0.55
CA VAL A 165 -3.25 5.28 -1.20
C VAL A 165 -2.80 6.65 -1.69
N TRP A 166 -1.99 7.35 -0.90
CA TRP A 166 -1.43 8.65 -1.23
C TRP A 166 -0.54 8.62 -2.46
N GLU A 167 0.49 7.77 -2.47
CA GLU A 167 1.41 7.63 -3.61
C GLU A 167 0.65 7.28 -4.90
N ARG A 168 -0.31 6.35 -4.79
CA ARG A 168 -1.15 5.95 -5.93
C ARG A 168 -2.05 7.10 -6.40
N ALA A 169 -2.70 7.82 -5.49
CA ALA A 169 -3.53 8.95 -5.83
C ALA A 169 -2.72 10.05 -6.51
N LEU A 170 -1.51 10.35 -6.01
CA LEU A 170 -0.58 11.30 -6.61
C LEU A 170 -0.24 10.93 -8.05
N ARG A 171 0.24 9.69 -8.28
CA ARG A 171 0.71 9.21 -9.58
C ARG A 171 -0.42 9.08 -10.60
N ASP A 172 -1.53 8.45 -10.21
CA ASP A 172 -2.55 8.00 -11.15
C ASP A 172 -3.64 9.07 -11.37
N ARG A 173 -3.81 10.03 -10.45
CA ARG A 173 -4.97 10.94 -10.45
C ARG A 173 -4.62 12.41 -10.24
N ILE A 174 -3.99 12.75 -9.12
CA ILE A 174 -3.82 14.16 -8.69
C ILE A 174 -2.89 14.89 -9.65
N ARG A 175 -1.65 14.41 -9.85
CA ARG A 175 -0.68 15.07 -10.73
C ARG A 175 -1.17 15.13 -12.18
N PRO A 176 -1.60 14.02 -12.82
CA PRO A 176 -2.08 14.08 -14.20
C PRO A 176 -3.31 14.98 -14.41
N SER A 177 -4.17 15.12 -13.40
CA SER A 177 -5.33 16.01 -13.47
C SER A 177 -4.95 17.47 -13.26
N LEU A 178 -4.00 17.75 -12.36
CA LEU A 178 -3.51 19.09 -12.08
C LEU A 178 -2.71 19.63 -13.27
N ASP A 179 -1.82 18.81 -13.84
CA ASP A 179 -0.98 19.19 -14.98
C ASP A 179 -1.85 19.60 -16.17
N ARG A 180 -2.85 18.78 -16.54
CA ARG A 180 -3.80 19.13 -17.61
C ARG A 180 -4.57 20.42 -17.35
N ALA A 181 -5.03 20.63 -16.11
CA ALA A 181 -5.76 21.86 -15.75
C ALA A 181 -4.85 23.10 -15.82
N LEU A 182 -3.60 22.99 -15.35
CA LEU A 182 -2.62 24.07 -15.39
C LEU A 182 -2.18 24.38 -16.82
N GLU A 183 -1.95 23.37 -17.66
CA GLU A 183 -1.66 23.55 -19.09
C GLU A 183 -2.74 24.37 -19.79
N TYR A 184 -4.01 24.04 -19.54
CA TYR A 184 -5.15 24.79 -20.07
C TYR A 184 -5.13 26.26 -19.62
N LEU A 185 -4.88 26.51 -18.32
CA LEU A 185 -4.87 27.87 -17.78
C LEU A 185 -3.64 28.68 -18.22
N HIS A 186 -2.49 28.04 -18.44
CA HIS A 186 -1.29 28.70 -18.96
C HIS A 186 -1.44 29.09 -20.44
N ALA A 187 -2.32 28.43 -21.20
CA ALA A 187 -2.64 28.85 -22.56
C ALA A 187 -3.43 30.18 -22.61
N ASP A 188 -4.11 30.55 -21.52
CA ASP A 188 -4.77 31.84 -21.35
C ASP A 188 -3.85 32.85 -20.65
N LYS A 189 -3.40 33.87 -21.39
CA LYS A 189 -2.53 34.94 -20.86
C LYS A 189 -3.14 35.66 -19.66
N ALA A 190 -4.46 35.80 -19.60
CA ALA A 190 -5.13 36.45 -18.48
C ALA A 190 -5.05 35.63 -17.18
N ARG A 191 -4.85 34.32 -17.28
CA ARG A 191 -4.86 33.37 -16.15
C ARG A 191 -3.48 32.83 -15.79
N THR A 192 -2.46 33.12 -16.59
CA THR A 192 -1.10 32.57 -16.43
C THR A 192 -0.50 32.88 -15.06
N ASP A 193 -0.63 34.12 -14.56
CA ASP A 193 -0.10 34.50 -13.25
C ASP A 193 -0.79 33.73 -12.10
N TRP A 194 -2.12 33.67 -12.15
CA TRP A 194 -2.90 32.91 -11.17
C TRP A 194 -2.55 31.42 -11.22
N ALA A 195 -2.41 30.84 -12.41
CA ALA A 195 -2.05 29.42 -12.60
C ALA A 195 -0.66 29.11 -12.02
N SER A 196 0.32 29.98 -12.22
CA SER A 196 1.66 29.84 -11.63
C SER A 196 1.61 29.84 -10.10
N ARG A 197 0.86 30.80 -9.51
CA ARG A 197 0.69 30.89 -8.04
C ARG A 197 -0.05 29.67 -7.48
N TYR A 198 -1.07 29.19 -8.19
CA TYR A 198 -1.79 27.98 -7.81
C TYR A 198 -0.88 26.75 -7.85
N LYS A 199 -0.10 26.58 -8.92
CA LYS A 199 0.88 25.49 -9.05
C LYS A 199 1.88 25.47 -7.89
N GLU A 200 2.51 26.61 -7.61
CA GLU A 200 3.51 26.73 -6.54
C GLU A 200 2.92 26.40 -5.16
N ALA A 201 1.76 26.98 -4.86
CA ALA A 201 1.06 26.71 -3.62
C ALA A 201 0.71 25.22 -3.51
N PHE A 202 0.18 24.63 -4.60
CA PHE A 202 -0.29 23.25 -4.60
C PHE A 202 0.86 22.26 -4.45
N GLU A 203 1.99 22.46 -5.13
CA GLU A 203 3.19 21.63 -4.94
C GLU A 203 3.74 21.75 -3.52
N THR A 204 3.76 22.95 -2.94
CA THR A 204 4.15 23.15 -1.54
C THR A 204 3.23 22.39 -0.59
N PHE A 205 1.92 22.40 -0.87
CA PHE A 205 0.93 21.63 -0.13
C PHE A 205 1.14 20.12 -0.30
N LEU A 206 1.33 19.62 -1.52
CA LEU A 206 1.58 18.20 -1.80
C LEU A 206 2.83 17.70 -1.07
N TYR A 207 3.90 18.50 -1.05
CA TYR A 207 5.11 18.18 -0.30
C TYR A 207 4.83 18.02 1.19
N ARG A 208 4.20 19.03 1.83
CA ARG A 208 3.86 18.99 3.27
C ARG A 208 2.91 17.85 3.62
N PHE A 209 1.92 17.60 2.76
CA PHE A 209 0.99 16.49 2.93
C PHE A 209 1.72 15.15 2.84
N THR A 210 2.67 15.00 1.90
CA THR A 210 3.51 13.80 1.80
C THR A 210 4.31 13.57 3.07
N LEU A 211 4.93 14.61 3.65
CA LEU A 211 5.62 14.48 4.94
C LEU A 211 4.68 14.02 6.06
N ALA A 212 3.46 14.55 6.13
CA ALA A 212 2.47 14.12 7.12
C ALA A 212 2.07 12.65 6.95
N VAL A 213 1.88 12.20 5.71
CA VAL A 213 1.58 10.80 5.39
C VAL A 213 2.75 9.88 5.72
N GLU A 214 3.98 10.29 5.42
CA GLU A 214 5.20 9.55 5.78
C GLU A 214 5.37 9.45 7.30
N HIS A 215 5.10 10.53 8.02
CA HIS A 215 5.15 10.54 9.49
C HIS A 215 4.12 9.59 10.09
N ALA A 216 2.88 9.59 9.58
CA ALA A 216 1.86 8.63 10.00
C ALA A 216 2.30 7.19 9.72
N ALA A 217 2.80 6.91 8.51
CA ALA A 217 3.29 5.60 8.13
C ALA A 217 4.52 5.15 8.93
N PHE A 218 5.38 6.08 9.37
CA PHE A 218 6.49 5.78 10.26
C PHE A 218 5.99 5.19 11.60
N HIS A 219 5.03 5.85 12.25
CA HIS A 219 4.47 5.36 13.51
C HIS A 219 3.74 4.03 13.33
N GLU A 220 3.04 3.86 12.21
CA GLU A 220 2.44 2.58 11.86
C GLU A 220 3.50 1.48 11.74
N ASN A 221 4.60 1.73 11.00
CA ASN A 221 5.69 0.79 10.85
C ASN A 221 6.43 0.50 12.15
N ALA A 222 6.57 1.49 13.05
CA ALA A 222 7.18 1.31 14.36
C ALA A 222 6.33 0.38 15.25
N ALA A 223 5.01 0.58 15.27
CA ALA A 223 4.09 -0.29 16.01
C ALA A 223 4.12 -1.73 15.47
N VAL A 224 4.17 -1.88 14.16
CA VAL A 224 4.30 -3.19 13.50
C VAL A 224 5.62 -3.84 13.87
N ASN A 225 6.73 -3.10 13.80
CA ASN A 225 8.03 -3.62 14.15
C ASN A 225 8.07 -4.13 15.60
N ALA A 226 7.46 -3.39 16.54
CA ALA A 226 7.32 -3.83 17.92
C ALA A 226 6.49 -5.13 18.06
N LEU A 227 5.41 -5.26 17.29
CA LEU A 227 4.61 -6.49 17.27
C LEU A 227 5.39 -7.68 16.68
N LEU A 228 6.18 -7.46 15.63
CA LEU A 228 7.07 -8.49 15.08
C LEU A 228 8.16 -8.90 16.11
N ASP A 229 8.66 -7.95 16.89
CA ASP A 229 9.65 -8.18 17.97
C ASP A 229 9.09 -8.99 19.13
N GLU A 230 7.80 -8.82 19.42
CA GLU A 230 7.08 -9.60 20.41
C GLU A 230 6.79 -11.02 19.88
N ALA A 231 6.25 -11.12 18.67
CA ALA A 231 5.87 -12.38 18.04
C ALA A 231 7.05 -13.28 17.71
N CYS A 232 8.20 -12.71 17.35
CA CYS A 232 9.40 -13.46 16.95
C CYS A 232 10.67 -12.86 17.55
N PRO A 233 10.95 -13.06 18.86
CA PRO A 233 12.09 -12.45 19.55
C PRO A 233 13.45 -12.76 18.93
N ALA A 234 13.58 -13.92 18.26
CA ALA A 234 14.79 -14.32 17.55
C ALA A 234 15.23 -13.31 16.47
N LEU A 235 14.30 -12.53 15.92
CA LEU A 235 14.56 -11.56 14.86
C LEU A 235 14.68 -10.11 15.37
N ARG A 236 14.67 -9.84 16.67
CA ARG A 236 14.72 -8.48 17.25
C ARG A 236 15.88 -7.63 16.76
N HIS A 237 16.99 -8.26 16.43
CA HIS A 237 18.20 -7.60 15.93
C HIS A 237 18.07 -7.10 14.49
N ILE A 238 17.03 -7.51 13.75
CA ILE A 238 16.73 -7.00 12.40
C ILE A 238 15.98 -5.68 12.55
N GLU A 239 16.61 -4.56 12.19
CA GLU A 239 15.96 -3.23 12.30
C GLU A 239 14.98 -2.95 11.15
N CYS A 240 15.24 -3.52 9.98
CA CYS A 240 14.39 -3.36 8.80
C CYS A 240 13.09 -4.17 8.94
N VAL A 241 11.96 -3.49 9.12
CA VAL A 241 10.63 -4.11 9.30
C VAL A 241 10.25 -4.98 8.09
N GLU A 242 10.61 -4.57 6.87
CA GLU A 242 10.36 -5.34 5.64
C GLU A 242 11.15 -6.65 5.67
N THR A 243 12.44 -6.58 5.97
CA THR A 243 13.31 -7.77 6.04
C THR A 243 12.83 -8.71 7.16
N LYS A 244 12.41 -8.16 8.30
CA LYS A 244 11.89 -8.95 9.42
C LYS A 244 10.61 -9.69 9.03
N ALA A 245 9.64 -8.98 8.47
CA ALA A 245 8.41 -9.58 7.96
C ALA A 245 8.71 -10.62 6.86
N ALA A 246 9.65 -10.33 5.95
CA ALA A 246 10.04 -11.23 4.87
C ALA A 246 10.59 -12.54 5.42
N THR A 247 11.50 -12.45 6.40
CA THR A 247 12.12 -13.61 7.05
C THR A 247 11.08 -14.49 7.73
N ILE A 248 10.11 -13.91 8.45
CA ILE A 248 9.03 -14.68 9.10
C ILE A 248 8.17 -15.40 8.05
N ILE A 249 7.73 -14.70 7.01
CA ILE A 249 6.84 -15.27 6.00
C ILE A 249 7.58 -16.35 5.18
N HIS A 250 8.83 -16.11 4.81
CA HIS A 250 9.67 -17.06 4.10
C HIS A 250 9.94 -18.32 4.93
N ALA A 251 10.28 -18.16 6.21
CA ALA A 251 10.46 -19.28 7.13
C ALA A 251 9.17 -20.09 7.33
N ALA A 252 7.99 -19.47 7.27
CA ALA A 252 6.71 -20.17 7.30
C ALA A 252 6.45 -21.00 6.02
N GLY A 253 7.15 -20.70 4.93
CA GLY A 253 7.07 -21.39 3.63
C GLY A 253 6.33 -20.60 2.54
N ALA A 254 6.28 -19.27 2.64
CA ALA A 254 5.70 -18.40 1.63
C ALA A 254 6.73 -17.38 1.12
N ASP A 255 6.83 -17.18 -0.19
CA ASP A 255 7.67 -16.13 -0.78
C ASP A 255 6.93 -14.79 -0.82
N VAL A 256 7.67 -13.68 -0.74
CA VAL A 256 7.08 -12.33 -0.58
C VAL A 256 7.65 -11.31 -1.56
N LEU A 257 6.75 -10.53 -2.16
CA LEU A 257 7.05 -9.30 -2.87
C LEU A 257 6.45 -8.12 -2.09
N PHE A 258 7.27 -7.25 -1.52
CA PHE A 258 6.80 -6.16 -0.63
C PHE A 258 6.17 -4.96 -1.38
N SER A 259 6.25 -4.93 -2.71
CA SER A 259 5.67 -3.91 -3.59
C SER A 259 5.78 -4.40 -5.05
N PRO A 260 4.90 -3.94 -5.97
CA PRO A 260 5.01 -4.24 -7.39
C PRO A 260 6.38 -3.88 -7.99
N ASP A 261 7.08 -2.93 -7.38
CA ASP A 261 8.36 -2.39 -7.85
C ASP A 261 9.56 -2.78 -6.95
N SER A 262 9.34 -3.50 -5.83
CA SER A 262 10.42 -3.89 -4.93
C SER A 262 10.83 -5.34 -5.13
N THR A 263 12.03 -5.57 -5.66
CA THR A 263 12.74 -6.83 -5.48
C THR A 263 13.45 -6.79 -4.13
N ILE A 264 12.89 -7.45 -3.11
CA ILE A 264 13.69 -7.75 -1.92
C ILE A 264 14.57 -8.94 -2.27
N ASP A 265 15.88 -8.76 -2.17
CA ASP A 265 16.82 -9.86 -2.29
C ASP A 265 16.71 -10.75 -1.04
N VAL A 266 15.92 -11.81 -1.17
CA VAL A 266 15.65 -12.77 -0.09
C VAL A 266 16.85 -13.68 0.18
N SER A 267 17.96 -13.56 -0.57
CA SER A 267 19.20 -14.29 -0.27
C SER A 267 19.75 -13.97 1.12
N PHE A 268 19.32 -12.87 1.74
CA PHE A 268 19.62 -12.50 3.13
C PHE A 268 18.89 -13.37 4.18
N ALA A 269 17.77 -14.02 3.83
CA ALA A 269 17.00 -14.86 4.75
C ALA A 269 17.74 -16.15 5.15
N GLY A 270 18.71 -16.59 4.35
CA GLY A 270 19.53 -17.78 4.64
C GLY A 270 20.47 -17.62 5.85
N ALA A 271 20.64 -16.41 6.39
CA ALA A 271 21.52 -16.15 7.53
C ALA A 271 20.85 -16.35 8.90
N PHE A 272 19.52 -16.48 8.96
CA PHE A 272 18.78 -16.56 10.22
C PHE A 272 17.96 -17.85 10.28
N ALA A 273 18.41 -18.79 11.10
CA ALA A 273 17.73 -20.06 11.32
C ALA A 273 16.45 -19.85 12.16
N LEU A 274 15.41 -19.28 11.55
CA LEU A 274 14.06 -19.31 12.12
C LEU A 274 13.41 -20.64 11.76
N SER A 275 12.96 -21.40 12.76
CA SER A 275 12.27 -22.66 12.48
C SER A 275 10.91 -22.38 11.84
N ARG A 276 10.44 -23.30 10.98
CA ARG A 276 9.12 -23.18 10.35
C ARG A 276 7.98 -23.08 11.37
N GLU A 277 8.14 -23.76 12.50
CA GLU A 277 7.15 -23.76 13.59
C GLU A 277 7.13 -22.39 14.30
N ASP A 278 8.29 -21.85 14.65
CA ASP A 278 8.39 -20.52 15.26
C ASP A 278 7.83 -19.43 14.34
N ALA A 279 8.11 -19.53 13.04
CA ALA A 279 7.56 -18.62 12.04
C ALA A 279 6.03 -18.68 11.95
N ARG A 280 5.45 -19.89 11.98
CA ARG A 280 3.98 -20.09 11.99
C ARG A 280 3.36 -19.57 13.27
N GLN A 281 4.00 -19.82 14.41
CA GLN A 281 3.53 -19.31 15.70
C GLN A 281 3.60 -17.78 15.74
N ALA A 282 4.66 -17.18 15.20
CA ALA A 282 4.77 -15.73 15.06
C ALA A 282 3.63 -15.16 14.19
N LEU A 283 3.38 -15.75 13.02
CA LEU A 283 2.25 -15.35 12.16
C LEU A 283 0.89 -15.47 12.87
N LYS A 284 0.72 -16.49 13.72
CA LYS A 284 -0.49 -16.64 14.52
C LYS A 284 -0.63 -15.53 15.57
N VAL A 285 0.42 -15.24 16.33
CA VAL A 285 0.44 -14.14 17.31
C VAL A 285 0.16 -12.80 16.62
N ILE A 286 0.76 -12.57 15.46
CA ILE A 286 0.57 -11.40 14.62
C ILE A 286 -0.90 -11.29 14.16
N ALA A 287 -1.52 -12.40 13.75
CA ALA A 287 -2.92 -12.43 13.31
C ALA A 287 -3.94 -12.28 14.46
N ASP A 288 -3.60 -12.78 15.64
CA ASP A 288 -4.42 -12.70 16.86
C ASP A 288 -4.22 -11.35 17.60
N ALA A 289 -3.18 -10.60 17.24
CA ALA A 289 -2.93 -9.29 17.82
C ALA A 289 -4.17 -8.40 17.66
N PRO A 290 -4.52 -7.60 18.69
CA PRO A 290 -5.55 -6.58 18.53
C PRO A 290 -5.20 -5.81 17.27
N ARG A 291 -6.11 -5.81 16.29
CA ARG A 291 -5.93 -5.00 15.07
C ARG A 291 -5.44 -3.66 15.54
N LEU A 292 -4.30 -3.20 15.02
CA LEU A 292 -3.73 -1.93 15.44
C LEU A 292 -4.77 -0.85 15.14
N TYR A 293 -5.60 -0.56 16.16
CA TYR A 293 -6.50 0.55 16.20
C TYR A 293 -5.60 1.73 16.48
N PHE A 294 -5.12 2.31 15.39
CA PHE A 294 -4.79 3.72 15.41
C PHE A 294 -6.12 4.46 15.53
N GLU A 295 -6.72 4.40 16.72
CA GLU A 295 -7.73 5.34 17.16
C GLU A 295 -7.11 6.74 16.96
N GLU A 296 -7.81 7.59 16.22
CA GLU A 296 -7.76 9.00 16.56
C GLU A 296 -8.04 9.07 18.05
N THR A 297 -7.17 9.73 18.81
CA THR A 297 -7.49 10.14 20.17
C THR A 297 -8.87 10.81 20.12
N GLU A 298 -9.90 10.11 20.61
CA GLU A 298 -11.18 10.71 20.96
C GLU A 298 -10.90 11.69 22.10
N GLY A 299 -10.46 12.90 21.73
CA GLY A 299 -9.77 13.74 22.68
C GLY A 299 -9.21 15.05 22.16
N GLU A 300 -9.35 15.39 20.88
CA GLU A 300 -9.31 16.79 20.47
C GLU A 300 -10.37 17.01 19.41
N LYS A 301 -11.39 17.78 19.81
CA LYS A 301 -12.52 18.23 19.00
C LYS A 301 -12.09 18.32 17.54
N THR A 302 -12.76 17.53 16.70
CA THR A 302 -12.98 17.85 15.30
C THR A 302 -13.14 19.36 15.23
N VAL A 303 -12.10 20.05 14.74
CA VAL A 303 -12.27 21.45 14.38
C VAL A 303 -13.32 21.36 13.29
N ALA A 304 -14.55 21.71 13.65
CA ALA A 304 -15.61 22.00 12.71
C ALA A 304 -15.05 23.08 11.79
N LEU A 305 -14.44 22.66 10.68
CA LEU A 305 -14.05 23.54 9.61
C LEU A 305 -15.32 23.84 8.83
N LEU A 306 -16.03 24.82 9.40
CA LEU A 306 -16.97 25.77 8.81
C LEU A 306 -18.20 25.19 8.07
N PRO A 307 -19.43 25.50 8.54
CA PRO A 307 -20.57 25.54 7.64
C PRO A 307 -20.40 26.75 6.72
N CYS A 308 -20.63 26.54 5.42
CA CYS A 308 -20.82 27.51 4.33
C CYS A 308 -20.08 28.86 4.41
#